data_AF-A0A9P5PRX8-F1
#
_entry.id   AF-A0A9P5PRX8-F1
#
_cell.length_a   1.000
_cell.length_b   1.000
_cell.length_c   1.000
_cell.angle_alpha   90.00
_cell.angle_beta   90.00
_cell.angle_gamma   90.00
#
_symmetry.space_group_name_H-M   'P 1'
#
loop_
_entity.id
_entity.type
_entity.pdbx_description
1 polymer ?
#
loop_
_entity_poly.entity_id
_entity_poly.type
_entity_poly.pdbx_seq_one_letter_code
_entity_poly.pdbx_strand_id
1 'polypeptide(L)'
;MKNHPSLSSIEAEVLWEYAKLAQNVKQVTMKTRKLTEEPDRMLVARLRSLETKMGLVLTLFKASVWNVINDQPQPVNPQYDLAEAQSDTTIRPS
;
A
#
# COMPACT_ATOMS: atom_id res chain seq x y z
N MET A 1 -68.22 30.35 16.05
CA MET A 1 -67.54 29.05 16.30
C MET A 1 -66.42 28.93 15.29
N LYS A 2 -65.16 29.00 15.74
CA LYS A 2 -63.98 29.22 14.88
C LYS A 2 -63.46 27.88 14.31
N ASN A 3 -63.63 27.74 12.99
CA ASN A 3 -62.87 26.93 12.01
C ASN A 3 -62.24 25.59 12.44
N HIS A 4 -62.96 24.54 12.02
CA HIS A 4 -62.60 23.19 11.56
C HIS A 4 -61.64 22.26 12.37
N PRO A 5 -62.11 21.06 12.80
CA PRO A 5 -61.35 20.07 13.59
C PRO A 5 -60.52 19.08 12.75
N SER A 6 -60.20 19.42 11.51
CA SER A 6 -59.37 18.64 10.62
C SER A 6 -58.15 19.50 10.31
N LEU A 7 -56.95 19.08 10.72
CA LEU A 7 -55.69 19.64 10.24
C LEU A 7 -55.89 20.02 8.77
N SER A 8 -55.77 21.32 8.45
CA SER A 8 -56.03 21.84 7.11
C SER A 8 -55.32 20.92 6.13
N SER A 9 -56.02 20.29 5.18
CA SER A 9 -55.54 19.14 4.38
C SER A 9 -54.07 19.25 3.91
N ILE A 10 -53.63 20.47 3.64
CA ILE A 10 -52.25 20.82 3.27
C ILE A 10 -51.20 20.51 4.35
N GLU A 11 -51.49 20.70 5.63
CA GLU A 11 -50.56 20.46 6.74
C GLU A 11 -50.25 18.97 6.87
N ALA A 12 -51.27 18.11 6.72
CA ALA A 12 -51.09 16.66 6.72
C ALA A 12 -50.28 16.18 5.51
N GLU A 13 -50.51 16.76 4.33
CA GLU A 13 -49.75 16.47 3.11
C GLU A 13 -48.28 16.88 3.25
N VAL A 14 -48.01 18.08 3.76
CA VAL A 14 -46.65 18.57 4.01
C VAL A 14 -45.90 17.68 5.01
N LEU A 15 -46.55 17.28 6.11
CA LEU A 15 -45.94 16.36 7.08
C LEU A 15 -45.61 14.99 6.45
N TRP A 16 -46.48 14.49 5.56
CA TRP A 16 -46.23 13.24 4.85
C TRP A 16 -45.06 13.35 3.86
N GLU A 17 -44.93 14.47 3.15
CA GLU A 17 -43.77 14.74 2.30
C GLU A 17 -42.48 14.85 3.11
N TYR A 18 -42.50 15.52 4.27
CA TYR A 18 -41.34 15.56 5.17
C TYR A 18 -40.97 14.17 5.70
N ALA A 19 -41.95 13.33 6.03
CA ALA A 19 -41.69 11.96 6.46
C ALA A 19 -41.01 11.13 5.35
N LYS A 20 -41.46 11.29 4.10
CA LYS A 20 -40.80 10.67 2.94
C LYS A 20 -39.40 11.22 2.71
N LEU A 21 -39.21 12.54 2.80
CA LEU A 21 -37.89 13.16 2.66
C LEU A 21 -36.92 12.65 3.73
N ALA A 22 -37.35 12.62 4.99
CA ALA A 22 -36.55 12.11 6.09
C ALA A 22 -36.16 10.64 5.87
N GLN A 23 -37.09 9.81 5.37
CA GLN A 23 -36.81 8.44 5.02
C GLN A 23 -35.81 8.33 3.85
N ASN A 24 -35.95 9.15 2.82
CA ASN A 24 -35.04 9.19 1.68
C ASN A 24 -33.63 9.62 2.12
N VAL A 25 -33.51 10.66 2.95
CA VAL A 25 -32.24 11.11 3.53
C VAL A 25 -31.60 9.99 4.33
N LYS A 26 -32.36 9.30 5.19
CA LYS A 26 -31.86 8.14 5.95
C LYS A 26 -31.33 7.04 5.03
N GLN A 27 -32.04 6.73 3.95
CA GLN A 27 -31.60 5.74 2.96
C GLN A 27 -30.32 6.16 2.25
N VAL A 28 -30.21 7.44 1.84
CA VAL A 28 -28.99 7.99 1.23
C VAL A 28 -27.83 7.87 2.20
N THR A 29 -27.97 8.31 3.45
CA THR A 29 -26.91 8.21 4.47
C THR A 29 -26.48 6.76 4.69
N MET A 30 -27.42 5.81 4.79
CA MET A 30 -27.10 4.39 4.94
C MET A 30 -26.34 3.84 3.73
N LYS A 31 -26.78 4.17 2.50
CA LYS A 31 -26.12 3.73 1.27
C LYS A 31 -24.73 4.33 1.14
N THR A 32 -24.57 5.63 1.44
CA THR A 32 -23.27 6.30 1.44
C THR A 32 -22.33 5.65 2.44
N ARG A 33 -22.78 5.37 3.66
CA ARG A 33 -21.97 4.69 4.68
C ARG A 33 -21.50 3.31 4.21
N LYS A 34 -22.40 2.51 3.62
CA LYS A 34 -22.04 1.21 3.04
C LYS A 34 -21.01 1.36 1.93
N LEU A 35 -21.22 2.32 1.03
CA LEU A 35 -20.31 2.62 -0.08
C LEU A 35 -18.97 3.20 0.37
N THR A 36 -18.86 3.79 1.55
CA THR A 36 -17.57 4.25 2.09
C THR A 36 -16.83 3.15 2.85
N GLU A 37 -17.54 2.26 3.55
CA GLU A 37 -16.93 1.22 4.38
C GLU A 37 -16.52 -0.03 3.57
N GLU A 38 -17.25 -0.37 2.51
CA GLU A 38 -17.05 -1.59 1.72
C GLU A 38 -15.84 -1.55 0.75
N PRO A 39 -15.66 -0.51 -0.09
CA PRO A 39 -14.56 -0.49 -1.05
C PRO A 39 -13.19 -0.31 -0.37
N ASP A 40 -13.14 0.31 0.80
CA ASP A 40 -11.89 0.55 1.53
C ASP A 40 -11.21 -0.76 1.96
N ARG A 41 -11.98 -1.71 2.49
CA ARG A 41 -11.42 -2.99 2.95
C ARG A 41 -10.86 -3.84 1.82
N MET A 42 -11.59 -3.95 0.70
CA MET A 42 -11.12 -4.73 -0.44
C MET A 42 -9.90 -4.09 -1.10
N LEU A 43 -9.88 -2.77 -1.23
CA LEU A 43 -8.77 -2.02 -1.81
C LEU A 43 -7.51 -2.17 -0.94
N VAL A 44 -7.63 -1.97 0.38
CA VAL A 44 -6.52 -2.15 1.33
C VAL A 44 -5.97 -3.59 1.29
N ALA A 45 -6.83 -4.60 1.21
CA ALA A 45 -6.39 -5.99 1.10
C ALA A 45 -5.60 -6.25 -0.19
N ARG A 46 -6.06 -5.69 -1.32
CA ARG A 46 -5.36 -5.78 -2.61
C ARG A 46 -4.01 -5.06 -2.58
N LEU A 47 -3.95 -3.87 -1.98
CA LEU A 47 -2.70 -3.12 -1.82
C LEU A 47 -1.69 -3.88 -0.95
N ARG A 48 -2.10 -4.46 0.18
CA ARG A 48 -1.20 -5.29 1.01
C ARG A 48 -0.67 -6.52 0.28
N SER A 49 -1.51 -7.18 -0.52
CA SER A 49 -1.08 -8.29 -1.36
C SER A 49 -0.04 -7.84 -2.39
N LEU A 50 -0.26 -6.68 -3.01
CA LEU A 50 0.68 -6.10 -3.97
C LEU A 50 2.01 -5.70 -3.30
N GLU A 51 1.95 -5.05 -2.14
CA GLU A 51 3.12 -4.69 -1.33
C GLU A 51 4.00 -5.92 -1.02
N THR A 52 3.38 -7.01 -0.58
CA THR A 52 4.10 -8.26 -0.27
C THR A 52 4.82 -8.82 -1.50
N LYS A 53 4.13 -8.84 -2.65
CA LYS A 53 4.70 -9.34 -3.92
C LYS A 53 5.85 -8.46 -4.40
N MET A 54 5.67 -7.14 -4.36
CA MET A 54 6.71 -6.20 -4.77
C MET A 54 7.90 -6.21 -3.81
N GLY A 55 7.69 -6.40 -2.51
CA GLY A 55 8.76 -6.57 -1.52
C GLY A 55 9.62 -7.81 -1.81
N LEU A 56 8.99 -8.92 -2.21
CA LEU A 56 9.70 -10.12 -2.66
C LEU A 56 10.51 -9.84 -3.93
N VAL A 57 9.90 -9.22 -4.95
CA VAL A 57 10.57 -8.86 -6.21
C VAL A 57 11.78 -7.96 -5.94
N LEU A 58 11.63 -6.94 -5.08
CA LEU A 58 12.72 -6.05 -4.70
C LEU A 58 13.85 -6.81 -3.99
N THR A 59 13.50 -7.74 -3.11
CA THR A 59 14.48 -8.56 -2.37
C THR A 59 15.28 -9.45 -3.33
N LEU A 60 14.59 -10.14 -4.24
CA LEU A 60 15.23 -10.97 -5.26
C LEU A 60 16.10 -10.15 -6.22
N PHE A 61 15.61 -8.98 -6.63
CA PHE A 61 16.37 -8.05 -7.46
C PHE A 61 17.65 -7.58 -6.75
N LYS A 62 17.54 -7.17 -5.48
CA LYS A 62 18.71 -6.77 -4.68
C LYS A 62 19.73 -7.91 -4.54
N ALA A 63 19.28 -9.13 -4.27
CA ALA A 63 20.16 -10.29 -4.18
C ALA A 63 20.86 -10.56 -5.53
N SER A 64 20.11 -10.47 -6.64
CA SER A 64 20.66 -10.63 -7.99
C SER A 64 21.74 -9.59 -8.31
N VAL A 65 21.51 -8.32 -7.98
CA VAL A 65 22.49 -7.24 -8.22
C VAL A 65 23.71 -7.42 -7.32
N TRP A 66 23.51 -7.74 -6.04
CA TRP A 66 24.61 -7.96 -5.11
C TRP A 66 25.51 -9.12 -5.55
N ASN A 67 24.93 -10.22 -6.03
CA ASN A 67 25.69 -11.35 -6.56
C ASN A 67 26.61 -10.93 -7.72
N VAL A 68 26.08 -10.17 -8.68
CA VAL A 68 26.86 -9.68 -9.84
C VAL A 68 27.99 -8.72 -9.42
N ILE A 69 27.74 -7.86 -8.43
CA ILE A 69 28.76 -6.92 -7.93
C ILE A 69 29.87 -7.68 -7.18
N ASN A 70 29.50 -8.68 -6.37
CA ASN A 70 30.47 -9.46 -5.60
C ASN A 70 31.33 -10.37 -6.49
N ASP A 71 30.79 -10.84 -7.62
CA ASP A 71 31.52 -11.63 -8.61
C ASP A 71 32.45 -10.77 -9.50
N GLN A 72 32.46 -9.44 -9.33
CA GLN A 72 33.46 -8.61 -10.02
C GLN A 72 34.85 -8.91 -9.45
N PRO A 73 35.83 -9.27 -10.29
CA PRO A 73 37.19 -9.50 -9.81
C PRO A 73 37.68 -8.24 -9.12
N GLN A 74 38.21 -8.40 -7.90
CA GLN A 74 38.92 -7.35 -7.20
C GLN A 74 39.91 -6.72 -8.17
N PRO A 75 39.99 -5.38 -8.28
CA PRO A 75 41.01 -4.75 -9.11
C PRO A 75 42.36 -5.27 -8.64
N VAL A 76 42.99 -6.09 -9.47
CA VAL A 76 44.34 -6.62 -9.26
C VAL A 76 45.25 -5.40 -9.19
N ASN A 77 45.62 -5.03 -7.96
CA ASN A 77 46.58 -3.97 -7.69
C ASN A 77 47.97 -4.59 -7.88
N PRO A 78 48.72 -4.25 -8.95
CA PRO A 78 50.00 -4.90 -9.28
C PRO A 78 51.08 -4.71 -8.20
N GLN A 79 50.86 -3.80 -7.26
CA GLN A 79 51.82 -3.44 -6.22
C GLN A 79 51.94 -4.49 -5.11
N TYR A 80 50.93 -5.34 -4.90
CA TYR A 80 50.94 -6.33 -3.82
C TYR A 80 51.55 -7.68 -4.25
N ASP A 81 51.38 -8.09 -5.51
CA ASP A 81 51.92 -9.38 -6.01
C ASP A 81 53.45 -9.39 -6.16
N LEU A 82 54.09 -8.22 -6.29
CA LEU A 82 55.55 -8.10 -6.40
C LEU A 82 56.27 -8.31 -5.06
N ALA A 83 55.59 -8.15 -3.93
CA ALA A 83 56.18 -8.27 -2.61
C ALA A 83 56.36 -9.75 -2.17
N GLU A 84 55.43 -10.63 -2.53
CA GLU A 84 55.53 -12.07 -2.21
C GLU A 84 56.61 -12.80 -3.03
N ALA A 85 56.81 -12.40 -4.30
CA ALA A 85 57.86 -12.99 -5.15
C ALA A 85 59.28 -12.69 -4.66
N GLN A 86 59.49 -11.60 -3.92
CA GLN A 86 60.81 -11.21 -3.41
C GLN A 86 61.18 -11.93 -2.10
N SER A 87 60.20 -12.36 -1.30
CA SER A 87 60.46 -13.12 -0.07
C SER A 87 60.91 -14.57 -0.31
N ASP A 88 60.59 -15.16 -1.45
CA ASP A 88 60.89 -16.57 -1.76
C ASP A 88 62.32 -16.82 -2.28
N THR A 89 63.11 -15.76 -2.54
CA THR A 89 64.51 -15.92 -3.02
C THR A 89 65.55 -15.96 -1.90
N THR A 90 65.13 -15.79 -0.63
CA THR A 90 66.07 -15.65 0.49
C THR A 90 66.15 -16.94 1.33
N ILE A 91 67.18 -17.74 1.02
CA ILE A 91 67.94 -18.70 1.86
C ILE A 91 67.75 -20.20 1.54
N ARG A 92 68.80 -20.77 0.93
CA ARG A 92 69.43 -22.03 1.39
C ARG A 92 70.85 -22.20 0.81
N PRO A 93 71.93 -21.93 1.57
CA PRO A 93 73.24 -22.52 1.30
C PRO A 93 73.42 -23.83 2.09
N SER A 94 74.19 -24.73 1.49
CA SER A 94 74.56 -26.09 1.91
C SER A 94 75.39 -26.18 3.19
#